data_AF-A0A9P5Q139-F1
#
_entry.id   AF-A0A9P5Q139-F1
#
_cell.length_a   1.000
_cell.length_b   1.000
_cell.length_c   1.000
_cell.angle_alpha   90.00
_cell.angle_beta   90.00
_cell.angle_gamma   90.00
#
_symmetry.space_group_name_H-M   'P 1'
#
loop_
_entity.id
_entity.type
_entity.pdbx_description
1 polymer ?
#
loop_
_entity_poly.entity_id
_entity_poly.type
_entity_poly.pdbx_seq_one_letter_code
_entity_poly.pdbx_strand_id
1 'polypeptide(L)'
;MSSAATRARREEDVQKAYDIQVQAGIEGAARATAVGTGLTIIGHYTWPVFRRQKLPFKAFLVSVCGLIFGAERALLEHEAKRRLEENTIRKLARLELAQKGIVPTETEIAKWRAENEQ
;
A
#
# COMPACT_ATOMS: atom_id res chain seq x y z
N MET A 1 30.81 -11.83 -1.69
CA MET A 1 30.60 -10.37 -1.47
C MET A 1 29.40 -10.18 -0.55
N SER A 2 29.42 -9.14 0.27
CA SER A 2 29.06 -9.12 1.70
C SER A 2 27.58 -9.32 2.09
N SER A 3 27.30 -10.40 2.84
CA SER A 3 26.02 -10.66 3.55
C SER A 3 25.56 -9.49 4.43
N ALA A 4 26.50 -8.74 5.02
CA ALA A 4 26.20 -7.56 5.82
C ALA A 4 25.71 -6.37 4.98
N ALA A 5 26.23 -6.18 3.77
CA ALA A 5 25.77 -5.13 2.86
C ALA A 5 24.37 -5.43 2.30
N THR A 6 24.06 -6.70 2.01
CA THR A 6 22.72 -7.13 1.60
C THR A 6 21.70 -6.97 2.74
N ARG A 7 22.10 -7.27 3.98
CA ARG A 7 21.26 -7.08 5.17
C ARG A 7 20.98 -5.59 5.43
N ALA A 8 21.99 -4.74 5.36
CA ALA A 8 21.83 -3.30 5.55
C ALA A 8 20.89 -2.66 4.50
N ARG A 9 21.02 -3.02 3.21
CA ARG A 9 20.09 -2.57 2.17
C ARG A 9 18.66 -3.03 2.41
N ARG A 10 18.50 -4.29 2.85
CA ARG A 10 17.17 -4.84 3.16
C ARG A 10 16.52 -4.15 4.37
N GLU A 11 17.31 -3.80 5.38
CA GLU A 11 16.83 -3.03 6.54
C GLU A 11 16.45 -1.60 6.13
N GLU A 12 17.22 -0.92 5.26
CA GLU A 12 16.86 0.39 4.71
C GLU A 12 15.57 0.35 3.87
N ASP A 13 15.40 -0.67 3.02
CA ASP A 13 14.19 -0.84 2.21
C ASP A 13 12.95 -1.07 3.08
N VAL A 14 13.09 -1.86 4.15
CA VAL A 14 12.03 -2.09 5.14
C VAL A 14 11.69 -0.79 5.88
N GLN A 15 12.70 -0.01 6.27
CA GLN A 15 12.49 1.25 6.98
C GLN A 15 11.78 2.27 6.09
N LYS A 16 12.18 2.41 4.81
CA LYS A 16 11.49 3.27 3.84
C LYS A 16 10.06 2.83 3.60
N ALA A 17 9.82 1.53 3.45
CA ALA A 17 8.46 1.00 3.28
C ALA A 17 7.59 1.30 4.51
N TYR A 18 8.15 1.16 5.70
CA TYR A 18 7.49 1.49 6.96
C TYR A 18 7.13 2.98 7.04
N ASP A 19 8.06 3.88 6.72
CA ASP A 19 7.81 5.33 6.77
C ASP A 19 6.72 5.75 5.78
N ILE A 20 6.72 5.20 4.56
CA ILE A 20 5.65 5.41 3.58
C ILE A 20 4.31 4.89 4.11
N GLN A 21 4.30 3.72 4.75
CA GLN A 21 3.10 3.11 5.32
C GLN A 21 2.55 3.92 6.49
N VAL A 22 3.42 4.46 7.36
CA VAL A 22 3.02 5.32 8.47
C VAL A 22 2.42 6.62 7.96
N GLN A 23 3.08 7.29 7.00
CA GLN A 23 2.59 8.55 6.44
C GLN A 23 1.23 8.36 5.72
N ALA A 24 1.13 7.32 4.90
CA ALA A 24 -0.13 6.96 4.23
C ALA A 24 -1.22 6.55 5.24
N GLY A 25 -0.83 5.88 6.34
CA GLY A 25 -1.71 5.51 7.44
C GLY A 25 -2.28 6.72 8.17
N ILE A 26 -1.47 7.74 8.45
CA ILE A 26 -1.91 9.00 9.07
C ILE A 26 -2.91 9.73 8.15
N GLU A 27 -2.61 9.85 6.87
CA GLU A 27 -3.51 10.50 5.91
C GLU A 27 -4.83 9.70 5.72
N GLY A 28 -4.73 8.38 5.68
CA GLY A 28 -5.88 7.47 5.64
C GLY A 28 -6.77 7.62 6.86
N ALA A 29 -6.17 7.63 8.06
CA ALA A 29 -6.87 7.81 9.32
C ALA A 29 -7.57 9.17 9.41
N ALA A 30 -6.92 10.26 8.96
CA ALA A 30 -7.51 11.59 8.93
C ALA A 30 -8.75 11.65 8.02
N ARG A 31 -8.64 11.14 6.79
CA ARG A 31 -9.76 11.10 5.83
C ARG A 31 -10.91 10.23 6.34
N ALA A 32 -10.61 9.05 6.88
CA ALA A 32 -11.63 8.13 7.35
C ALA A 32 -12.31 8.63 8.65
N THR A 33 -11.59 9.37 9.50
CA THR A 33 -12.18 10.07 10.65
C THR A 33 -13.17 11.14 10.20
N ALA A 34 -12.84 11.93 9.17
CA ALA A 34 -13.75 12.94 8.63
C ALA A 34 -15.04 12.30 8.08
N VAL A 35 -14.91 11.26 7.26
CA VAL A 35 -16.06 10.51 6.70
C VAL A 35 -16.87 9.83 7.80
N GLY A 36 -16.21 9.13 8.72
CA GLY A 36 -16.86 8.42 9.82
C GLY A 36 -17.60 9.35 10.78
N THR A 37 -17.06 10.54 11.03
CA THR A 37 -17.75 11.59 11.80
C THR A 37 -19.00 12.06 11.07
N GLY A 38 -18.92 12.31 9.76
CA GLY A 38 -20.08 12.67 8.93
C GLY A 38 -21.18 11.60 8.98
N LEU A 39 -20.82 10.33 8.80
CA LEU A 39 -21.76 9.20 8.88
C LEU A 39 -22.39 9.06 10.28
N THR A 40 -21.60 9.30 11.33
CA THR A 40 -22.08 9.28 12.72
C THR A 40 -23.10 10.39 12.98
N ILE A 41 -22.85 11.60 12.46
CA ILE A 41 -23.79 12.72 12.55
C ILE A 41 -25.09 12.36 11.83
N ILE A 42 -25.01 11.87 10.59
CA ILE A 42 -26.19 11.46 9.81
C ILE A 42 -26.98 10.39 10.58
N GLY A 43 -26.32 9.31 10.99
CA GLY A 43 -26.95 8.22 11.73
C GLY A 43 -27.58 8.66 13.05
N HIS A 44 -27.01 9.68 13.71
CA HIS A 44 -27.55 10.22 14.95
C HIS A 44 -28.92 10.87 14.76
N TYR A 45 -29.12 11.56 13.64
CA TYR A 45 -30.35 12.29 13.34
C TYR A 45 -31.37 11.48 12.54
N THR A 46 -30.94 10.46 11.79
CA THR A 46 -31.84 9.63 10.97
C THR A 46 -32.32 8.37 11.68
N TRP A 47 -31.55 7.81 12.62
CA TRP A 47 -31.87 6.51 13.23
C TRP A 47 -32.08 6.60 14.76
N PRO A 48 -33.31 6.43 15.28
CA PRO A 48 -33.60 6.52 16.72
C PRO A 48 -32.86 5.50 17.59
N VAL A 49 -32.50 4.31 17.07
CA VAL A 49 -31.72 3.30 17.80
C VAL A 49 -30.27 3.76 17.96
N PHE A 50 -29.66 4.28 16.90
CA PHE A 50 -28.29 4.81 16.93
C PHE A 50 -28.20 6.10 17.77
N ARG A 51 -29.26 6.91 17.78
CA ARG A 51 -29.36 8.10 18.65
C ARG A 51 -29.19 7.76 20.13
N ARG A 52 -29.78 6.65 20.59
CA ARG A 52 -29.74 6.16 21.99
C ARG A 52 -28.36 5.65 22.44
N GLN A 53 -27.44 5.41 21.51
CA GLN A 53 -26.08 4.93 21.84
C GLN A 53 -25.22 6.03 22.48
N LYS A 54 -24.36 5.66 23.44
CA LYS A 54 -23.48 6.59 24.14
C LYS A 54 -22.42 7.20 23.22
N LEU A 55 -22.00 8.44 23.50
CA LEU A 55 -20.98 9.14 22.72
C LEU A 55 -19.63 8.40 22.64
N PRO A 56 -19.09 7.80 23.73
CA PRO A 56 -17.82 7.07 23.64
C PRO A 56 -17.86 5.90 22.66
N PHE A 57 -18.99 5.20 22.58
CA PHE A 57 -19.16 4.08 21.64
C PHE A 57 -19.14 4.56 20.18
N LYS A 58 -19.77 5.70 19.89
CA LYS A 58 -19.74 6.32 18.56
C LYS A 58 -18.33 6.75 18.18
N ALA A 59 -17.63 7.42 19.09
CA ALA A 59 -16.24 7.83 18.89
C ALA A 59 -15.33 6.62 18.66
N PHE A 60 -15.51 5.55 19.43
CA PHE A 60 -14.80 4.28 19.25
C PHE A 60 -15.04 3.70 17.85
N LEU A 61 -16.28 3.61 17.38
CA LEU A 61 -16.59 3.13 16.03
C LEU A 61 -15.90 3.97 14.95
N VAL A 62 -15.96 5.30 15.05
CA VAL A 62 -15.29 6.19 14.09
C VAL A 62 -13.78 5.95 14.08
N SER A 63 -13.15 5.81 15.26
CA SER A 63 -11.70 5.58 15.36
C SER A 63 -11.27 4.22 14.82
N VAL A 64 -12.00 3.14 15.13
CA VAL A 64 -11.65 1.78 14.71
C VAL A 64 -11.89 1.59 13.22
N CYS A 65 -13.04 2.05 12.71
CA CYS A 65 -13.30 2.03 11.27
C CYS A 65 -12.26 2.90 10.53
N GLY A 66 -11.94 4.08 11.08
CA GLY A 66 -10.95 4.97 10.47
C GLY A 66 -9.56 4.33 10.34
N LEU A 67 -9.11 3.65 11.41
CA LEU A 67 -7.84 2.94 11.44
C LEU A 67 -7.82 1.76 10.46
N ILE A 68 -8.85 0.89 10.48
CA ILE A 68 -8.90 -0.32 9.65
C ILE A 68 -8.95 0.04 8.16
N PHE A 69 -9.88 0.91 7.75
CA PHE A 69 -10.00 1.29 6.34
C PHE A 69 -8.80 2.11 5.86
N GLY A 70 -8.19 2.91 6.75
CA GLY A 70 -6.96 3.63 6.45
C GLY A 70 -5.78 2.69 6.18
N ALA A 71 -5.58 1.71 7.06
CA ALA A 71 -4.51 0.71 6.93
C ALA A 71 -4.71 -0.18 5.70
N GLU A 72 -5.93 -0.68 5.47
CA GLU A 72 -6.26 -1.52 4.32
C GLU A 72 -5.99 -0.78 3.00
N ARG A 73 -6.43 0.49 2.90
CA ARG A 73 -6.21 1.30 1.69
C ARG A 73 -4.73 1.52 1.42
N ALA A 74 -3.94 1.82 2.46
CA ALA A 74 -2.50 2.03 2.34
C ALA A 74 -1.79 0.76 1.84
N LEU A 75 -2.17 -0.42 2.36
CA LEU A 75 -1.62 -1.70 1.94
C LEU A 75 -1.95 -1.99 0.47
N LEU A 76 -3.21 -1.82 0.07
CA LEU A 76 -3.67 -2.05 -1.30
C LEU A 76 -3.00 -1.10 -2.30
N GLU A 77 -2.81 0.18 -1.93
CA GLU A 77 -2.13 1.15 -2.77
C GLU A 77 -0.64 0.80 -2.94
N HIS A 78 0.02 0.35 -1.87
CA HIS A 78 1.40 -0.11 -1.93
C HIS A 78 1.54 -1.33 -2.85
N GLU A 79 0.67 -2.33 -2.72
CA GLU A 79 0.66 -3.49 -3.61
C GLU A 79 0.37 -3.09 -5.06
N ALA A 80 -0.57 -2.17 -5.30
CA ALA A 80 -0.89 -1.71 -6.64
C ALA A 80 0.30 -1.00 -7.30
N LYS A 81 1.03 -0.15 -6.55
CA LYS A 81 2.27 0.48 -7.02
C LYS A 81 3.34 -0.55 -7.35
N ARG A 82 3.58 -1.52 -6.46
CA ARG A 82 4.55 -2.61 -6.70
C ARG A 82 4.20 -3.42 -7.95
N ARG A 83 2.93 -3.78 -8.14
CA ARG A 83 2.47 -4.49 -9.35
C ARG A 83 2.66 -3.65 -10.62
N LEU A 84 2.44 -2.33 -10.55
CA LEU A 84 2.68 -1.42 -11.68
C LEU A 84 4.17 -1.32 -12.02
N GLU A 85 5.04 -1.18 -11.02
CA GLU A 85 6.49 -1.17 -11.19
C GLU A 85 6.98 -2.48 -11.83
N GLU A 86 6.58 -3.63 -11.27
CA GLU A 86 6.95 -4.94 -11.80
C GLU A 86 6.45 -5.16 -13.24
N ASN A 87 5.22 -4.74 -13.54
CA ASN A 87 4.67 -4.84 -14.89
C ASN A 87 5.40 -3.92 -15.88
N THR A 88 5.83 -2.74 -15.44
CA THR A 88 6.61 -1.81 -16.26
C THR A 88 7.97 -2.40 -16.59
N ILE A 89 8.65 -2.97 -15.59
CA ILE A 89 9.93 -3.67 -15.77
C ILE A 89 9.77 -4.86 -16.72
N ARG A 90 8.72 -5.67 -16.54
CA ARG A 90 8.42 -6.80 -17.45
C ARG A 90 8.17 -6.34 -18.88
N LYS A 91 7.51 -5.20 -19.09
CA LYS A 91 7.30 -4.62 -20.44
C LYS A 91 8.60 -4.17 -21.08
N LEU A 92 9.47 -3.50 -20.31
CA LEU A 92 10.79 -3.07 -20.77
C LEU A 92 11.66 -4.28 -21.15
N ALA A 93 11.74 -5.28 -20.27
CA ALA A 93 12.47 -6.52 -20.54
C ALA A 93 11.98 -7.21 -21.82
N ARG A 94 10.66 -7.28 -22.02
CA ARG A 94 10.07 -7.85 -23.24
C ARG A 94 10.45 -7.09 -24.51
N LEU A 95 10.45 -5.76 -24.46
CA LEU A 95 10.82 -4.92 -25.60
C LEU A 95 12.30 -5.12 -25.97
N GLU A 96 13.18 -5.10 -24.97
CA GLU A 96 14.62 -5.21 -25.22
C GLU A 96 15.04 -6.61 -25.65
N LEU A 97 14.47 -7.66 -25.06
CA LEU A 97 14.69 -9.03 -25.49
C LEU A 97 14.18 -9.25 -26.93
N ALA A 98 13.02 -8.68 -27.28
CA ALA A 98 12.50 -8.74 -28.64
C ALA A 98 13.39 -8.00 -29.65
N GLN A 99 13.97 -6.85 -29.28
CA GLN A 99 14.97 -6.14 -30.10
C GLN A 99 16.23 -6.98 -30.33
N LYS A 100 16.62 -7.79 -29.35
CA LYS A 100 17.73 -8.75 -29.43
C LYS A 100 17.35 -10.05 -30.18
N GLY A 101 16.10 -10.20 -30.63
CA GLY A 101 15.60 -11.40 -31.31
C GLY A 101 15.39 -12.60 -30.37
N ILE A 102 15.38 -12.38 -29.05
CA ILE A 102 15.23 -13.42 -28.03
C ILE A 102 13.76 -13.52 -27.63
N VAL A 103 13.23 -14.75 -27.53
CA VAL A 103 11.86 -14.97 -27.05
C VAL A 103 11.79 -14.64 -25.55
N PRO A 104 10.92 -13.71 -25.12
CA PRO A 104 10.86 -13.26 -23.74
C PRO A 104 10.15 -14.30 -22.85
N THR A 105 10.91 -15.30 -22.41
CA THR A 105 10.50 -16.28 -21.40
C THR A 105 10.82 -15.76 -20.00
N GLU A 106 10.17 -16.30 -18.95
CA GLU A 106 10.45 -15.89 -17.56
C GLU A 106 11.93 -16.07 -17.18
N THR A 107 12.61 -17.08 -17.72
CA THR A 107 14.05 -17.30 -17.52
C THR A 107 14.91 -16.21 -18.15
N GLU A 108 14.59 -15.75 -19.35
CA GLU A 108 15.35 -14.67 -20.02
C GLU A 108 15.05 -13.30 -19.39
N ILE A 109 13.83 -13.07 -18.94
CA ILE A 109 13.48 -11.86 -18.16
C ILE A 109 14.26 -11.82 -16.84
N ALA A 110 14.44 -12.97 -16.17
CA ALA A 110 15.23 -13.06 -14.95
C ALA A 110 16.73 -12.77 -15.20
N LYS A 111 17.30 -13.29 -16.30
CA LYS A 111 18.68 -12.98 -16.72
C LYS A 111 18.85 -11.50 -17.05
N TRP A 112 17.94 -10.94 -17.85
CA TRP A 112 17.93 -9.51 -18.18
C TRP A 112 17.88 -8.63 -16.92
N ARG A 113 17.08 -9.03 -15.92
CA ARG A 113 17.01 -8.30 -14.65
C ARG A 113 18.34 -8.38 -13.91
N ALA A 114 18.97 -9.55 -13.83
CA ALA A 114 20.27 -9.73 -13.17
C ALA A 114 21.43 -8.97 -13.85
N GLU A 115 21.31 -8.70 -15.16
CA GLU A 115 22.29 -7.92 -15.92
C GLU A 115 22.10 -6.40 -15.75
N ASN A 116 20.87 -5.93 -15.58
CA ASN A 116 20.55 -4.50 -15.45
C ASN A 116 20.50 -4.00 -14.00
N GLU A 117 20.53 -4.88 -13.01
CA GLU A 117 20.48 -4.56 -11.56
C GLU A 117 21.89 -4.54 -10.91
N GLN A 118 22.95 -4.67 -11.72
CA GLN A 118 24.37 -4.49 -11.35
C GLN A 118 24.84 -3.05 -11.58
#